data_AF-A0A0T7FK60-F1
#
_entry.id   AF-A0A0T7FK60-F1
#
_cell.length_a   1.000
_cell.length_b   1.000
_cell.length_c   1.000
_cell.angle_alpha   90.00
_cell.angle_beta   90.00
_cell.angle_gamma   90.00
#
_symmetry.space_group_name_H-M   'P 1'
#
loop_
_entity.id
_entity.type
_entity.pdbx_description
1 polymer ?
#
loop_
_entity_poly.entity_id
_entity_poly.type
_entity_poly.pdbx_seq_one_letter_code
_entity_poly.pdbx_strand_id
1 'polypeptide(L)' 'MSASGLTVFDKTLQTTNIWLDDLMADQGPDRQLAWHVPGAVLQTLGRGDQ' A
#
# COMPACT_ATOMS: atom_id res chain seq x y z
N MET A 1 20.02 -8.77 12.25
CA MET A 1 20.28 -8.09 10.96
C MET A 1 19.78 -6.66 11.07
N SER A 2 20.67 -5.67 10.93
CA SER A 2 20.29 -4.25 10.97
C SER A 2 19.57 -3.91 9.67
N ALA A 3 18.24 -3.76 9.72
CA ALA A 3 17.50 -3.26 8.58
C ALA A 3 17.87 -1.79 8.39
N SER A 4 18.58 -1.46 7.30
CA SER A 4 18.72 -0.07 6.92
C SER A 4 17.32 0.48 6.56
N GLY A 5 17.07 1.76 6.82
CA GLY A 5 15.79 2.39 6.45
C GLY A 5 15.46 2.21 4.96
N LEU A 6 16.48 2.11 4.11
CA LEU A 6 16.35 1.83 2.67
C LEU A 6 15.80 0.42 2.39
N THR A 7 16.32 -0.62 3.06
CA THR A 7 15.81 -1.99 2.88
C THR A 7 14.36 -2.14 3.36
N VAL A 8 13.95 -1.39 4.38
CA VAL A 8 12.55 -1.36 4.85
C VAL A 8 11.67 -0.63 3.84
N PHE A 9 12.15 0.49 3.29
CA PHE A 9 11.44 1.27 2.27
C PHE A 9 11.22 0.45 0.99
N ASP A 10 12.26 -0.20 0.48
CA ASP A 10 12.18 -1.05 -0.73
C ASP A 10 11.15 -2.18 -0.56
N LYS A 11 11.15 -2.86 0.60
CA LYS A 11 10.17 -3.92 0.90
C LYS A 11 8.75 -3.39 1.02
N THR A 12 8.58 -2.18 1.57
CA THR A 12 7.28 -1.52 1.67
C THR A 12 6.72 -1.21 0.28
N LEU A 13 7.54 -0.64 -0.62
CA LEU A 13 7.15 -0.37 -1.99
C LEU A 13 6.82 -1.65 -2.76
N GLN A 14 7.66 -2.69 -2.63
CA GLN A 14 7.41 -3.98 -3.28
C GLN A 14 6.07 -4.58 -2.84
N THR A 15 5.82 -4.62 -1.53
CA THR A 15 4.58 -5.18 -0.97
C THR A 15 3.36 -4.38 -1.43
N THR A 16 3.47 -3.06 -1.48
CA THR A 16 2.38 -2.18 -1.95
C THR A 16 2.05 -2.40 -3.42
N ASN A 17 3.07 -2.56 -4.28
CA ASN A 17 2.85 -2.82 -5.70
C ASN A 17 2.17 -4.17 -5.96
N ILE A 18 2.55 -5.22 -5.24
CA ILE A 18 1.90 -6.54 -5.34
C ILE A 18 0.41 -6.40 -4.97
N TRP A 19 0.12 -5.69 -3.89
CA TRP A 19 -1.27 -5.49 -3.43
C TRP A 19 -2.11 -4.68 -4.42
N LEU A 20 -1.50 -3.72 -5.13
CA LEU A 20 -2.16 -2.96 -6.19
C LEU A 20 -2.48 -3.81 -7.41
N ASP A 21 -1.58 -4.71 -7.81
CA ASP A 21 -1.82 -5.63 -8.91
C ASP A 21 -2.97 -6.58 -8.59
N ASP A 22 -3.02 -7.11 -7.36
CA ASP A 22 -4.13 -7.95 -6.87
C ASP A 22 -5.46 -7.16 -6.82
N LEU A 23 -5.43 -5.92 -6.34
CA LEU A 23 -6.60 -5.06 -6.28
C LEU A 23 -7.13 -4.70 -7.68
N MET A 24 -6.24 -4.45 -8.64
CA MET A 24 -6.62 -4.20 -10.04
C MET A 24 -7.18 -5.45 -10.73
N ALA A 25 -6.75 -6.64 -10.33
CA ALA A 25 -7.32 -7.90 -10.79
C ALA A 25 -8.77 -8.09 -10.31
N ASP A 26 -9.07 -7.69 -9.07
CA ASP A 26 -10.40 -7.85 -8.46
C ASP A 26 -11.38 -6.70 -8.79
N GLN A 27 -10.91 -5.46 -8.88
CA GLN A 27 -11.75 -4.24 -9.00
C GLN A 27 -11.81 -3.67 -10.43
N GLY A 28 -10.96 -4.17 -11.34
CA GLY A 28 -10.83 -3.65 -12.70
C GLY A 28 -9.68 -2.65 -12.87
N PRO A 29 -9.34 -2.28 -14.13
CA PRO A 29 -8.08 -1.62 -14.48
C PRO A 29 -8.00 -0.12 -14.10
N ASP A 30 -8.90 0.39 -13.25
CA ASP A 30 -8.83 1.77 -12.77
C ASP A 30 -7.68 1.92 -11.76
N ARG A 31 -6.49 2.10 -12.33
CA ARG A 31 -5.24 2.27 -11.62
C ARG A 31 -5.27 3.47 -10.68
N GLN A 32 -6.03 4.51 -11.04
CA GLN A 32 -6.14 5.71 -10.23
C GLN A 32 -6.94 5.42 -8.97
N LEU A 33 -8.04 4.66 -9.07
CA LEU A 33 -8.76 4.15 -7.91
C LEU A 33 -7.89 3.24 -7.06
N ALA A 34 -7.16 2.31 -7.68
CA ALA A 34 -6.30 1.36 -6.98
C ALA A 34 -5.25 2.06 -6.10
N TRP A 35 -4.61 3.12 -6.60
CA TRP A 35 -3.63 3.91 -5.84
C TRP A 35 -4.22 4.68 -4.65
N HIS A 36 -5.51 5.02 -4.66
CA HIS A 36 -6.15 5.75 -3.56
C HIS A 36 -6.58 4.84 -2.41
N VAL A 37 -6.82 3.55 -2.67
CA VAL A 37 -7.27 2.59 -1.65
C VAL A 37 -6.27 2.43 -0.50
N PRO A 38 -4.95 2.23 -0.73
CA PRO A 38 -3.97 2.16 0.37
C PRO A 38 -3.90 3.44 1.21
N GLY A 39 -3.99 4.61 0.56
CA GLY A 39 -4.01 5.90 1.26
C GLY A 39 -5.24 6.05 2.16
N ALA A 40 -6.42 5.63 1.69
CA ALA A 40 -7.65 5.65 2.46
C ALA A 40 -7.61 4.69 3.66
N VAL A 41 -7.02 3.50 3.49
CA VAL A 41 -6.84 2.51 4.56
C VAL A 41 -5.90 3.05 5.64
N LEU A 42 -4.74 3.60 5.26
CA LEU A 42 -3.79 4.20 6.21
C LEU A 42 -4.39 5.39 6.96
N GLN A 43 -5.13 6.26 6.28
CA GLN A 43 -5.80 7.40 6.89
C GLN A 43 -6.89 6.97 7.89
N THR A 44 -7.56 5.85 7.63
CA THR A 44 -8.58 5.26 8.51
C THR A 44 -7.94 4.60 9.73
N LEU A 45 -6.87 3.83 9.53
CA LEU A 45 -6.12 3.18 10.62
C LEU A 45 -5.44 4.22 11.52
N GLY A 46 -4.88 5.28 10.95
CA GLY A 46 -4.28 6.39 11.69
C GLY A 46 -5.27 7.24 12.49
N ARG A 47 -6.58 7.05 12.29
CA ARG A 47 -7.65 7.75 13.02
C ARG A 47 -8.25 6.90 14.15
N GLY A 48 -7.80 5.65 14.32
CA GLY A 48 -8.31 4.72 15.35
C GLY A 48 -7.66 4.85 16.74
N ASP A 49 -6.76 5.82 16.94
CA ASP A 49 -6.03 6.05 18.21
C ASP A 49 -6.47 7.34 18.93
N GLN A 50 -7.71 7.80 18.71
CA GLN A 50 -8.30 8.94 19.44
C GLN A 50 -9.53 8.53 20.24
#